data_AF-A0A8J5HPU7-F1
#
_entry.id   AF-A0A8J5HPU7-F1
#
_cell.length_a   1.000
_cell.length_b   1.000
_cell.length_c   1.000
_cell.angle_alpha   90.00
_cell.angle_beta   90.00
_cell.angle_gamma   90.00
#
_symmetry.space_group_name_H-M   'P 1'
#
loop_
_entity.id
_entity.type
_entity.pdbx_description
1 polymer ?
#
loop_
_entity_poly.entity_id
_entity_poly.type
_entity_poly.pdbx_seq_one_letter_code
_entity_poly.pdbx_strand_id
1 'polypeptide(L)'
;MAGPSDVDVNNCFGRLSNYYQQNLSGINELKKEIEKLKAEGTEATDKVNQWLSDLELLDSQAAAIIEDLTTRHSVPFLIDNIKIGPWGGLGAYSSDIGRPGTQITRVGLHTGDVVDSLEISYVDDRNEVKTYKAGGSGGELHEFELERGEYINGMFGSFNDYYGEVCITELGFKTNLGNDHGPFGGGGGEGFSVPVVAGRIVGFFGEYDRYINSIGVSLALN
;
A
#
# COMPACT_ATOMS: atom_id res chain seq x y z
N MET A 1 -1.56 25.31 -30.11
CA MET A 1 -0.59 24.50 -29.36
C MET A 1 -1.41 23.64 -28.42
N ALA A 2 -1.39 22.31 -28.57
CA ALA A 2 -2.04 21.43 -27.61
C ALA A 2 -1.31 21.57 -26.27
N GLY A 3 -2.05 21.73 -25.17
CA GLY A 3 -1.45 21.72 -23.83
C GLY A 3 -0.77 20.38 -23.54
N PRO A 4 0.07 20.31 -22.49
CA PRO A 4 0.62 19.03 -22.05
C PRO A 4 -0.52 18.03 -21.82
N SER A 5 -0.31 16.77 -22.21
CA SER A 5 -1.33 15.74 -22.04
C SER A 5 -1.58 15.51 -20.54
N ASP A 6 -2.79 15.12 -20.16
CA ASP A 6 -3.11 14.81 -18.75
C ASP A 6 -2.16 13.75 -18.17
N VAL A 7 -1.64 12.85 -19.02
CA VAL A 7 -0.63 11.85 -18.68
C VAL A 7 0.71 12.49 -18.28
N ASP A 8 1.14 13.56 -18.96
CA ASP A 8 2.39 14.26 -18.68
C ASP A 8 2.32 15.05 -17.36
N VAL A 9 1.16 15.65 -17.09
CA VAL A 9 0.88 16.38 -15.85
C VAL A 9 0.83 15.40 -14.66
N ASN A 10 0.15 14.27 -14.82
CA ASN A 10 0.03 13.23 -13.78
C ASN A 10 1.36 12.54 -13.46
N ASN A 11 2.19 12.27 -14.46
CA ASN A 11 3.54 11.74 -14.25
C ASN A 11 4.43 12.71 -13.47
N CYS A 12 4.27 14.02 -13.70
CA CYS A 12 5.01 15.05 -12.97
C CYS A 12 4.57 15.10 -11.50
N PHE A 13 3.26 15.04 -11.24
CA PHE A 13 2.71 15.00 -9.88
C PHE A 13 3.06 13.73 -9.12
N GLY A 14 3.00 12.55 -9.74
CA GLY A 14 3.41 11.29 -9.10
C GLY A 14 4.88 11.30 -8.70
N ARG A 15 5.75 11.89 -9.54
CA ARG A 15 7.17 12.10 -9.20
C ARG A 15 7.36 13.08 -8.04
N LEU A 16 6.62 14.19 -8.03
CA LEU A 16 6.65 15.18 -6.94
C LEU A 16 6.15 14.61 -5.61
N SER A 17 5.07 13.82 -5.64
CA SER A 17 4.50 13.16 -4.46
C SER A 17 5.41 12.07 -3.89
N ASN A 18 5.96 11.20 -4.74
CA ASN A 18 6.96 10.22 -4.31
C ASN A 18 8.22 10.88 -3.74
N TYR A 19 8.67 11.98 -4.35
CA TYR A 19 9.76 12.78 -3.82
C TYR A 19 9.40 13.37 -2.44
N TYR A 20 8.17 13.86 -2.25
CA TYR A 20 7.72 14.37 -0.96
C TYR A 20 7.71 13.27 0.11
N GLN A 21 7.12 12.11 -0.18
CA GLN A 21 7.00 10.98 0.76
C GLN A 21 8.35 10.35 1.14
N GLN A 22 9.26 10.19 0.16
CA GLN A 22 10.61 9.70 0.44
C GLN A 22 11.37 10.65 1.37
N ASN A 23 11.20 11.96 1.17
CA ASN A 23 11.83 12.98 2.00
C ASN A 23 11.10 13.20 3.34
N LEU A 24 9.82 12.83 3.46
CA LEU A 24 9.02 12.98 4.69
C LEU A 24 9.58 12.14 5.85
N SER A 25 10.11 10.95 5.54
CA SER A 25 10.77 10.08 6.52
C SER A 25 12.01 10.74 7.12
N GLY A 26 12.89 11.27 6.28
CA GLY A 26 14.08 12.03 6.69
C GLY A 26 13.74 13.33 7.40
N ILE A 27 12.68 14.04 6.97
CA ILE A 27 12.17 15.23 7.65
C ILE A 27 11.68 14.89 9.06
N ASN A 28 10.94 13.80 9.24
CA ASN A 28 10.45 13.37 10.55
C ASN A 28 11.57 12.90 11.48
N GLU A 29 12.63 12.31 10.93
CA GLU A 29 13.82 11.92 11.67
C GLU A 29 14.64 13.14 12.12
N LEU A 30 14.81 14.13 11.23
CA LEU A 30 15.39 15.44 11.55
C LEU A 30 14.57 16.20 12.60
N LYS A 31 13.23 16.18 12.51
CA LYS A 31 12.34 16.77 13.54
C LYS A 31 12.59 16.13 14.93
N LYS A 32 12.77 14.81 14.99
CA LYS A 32 13.08 14.10 16.26
C LYS A 32 14.46 14.47 16.82
N GLU A 33 15.48 14.56 15.96
CA GLU A 33 16.83 14.97 16.39
C GLU A 33 16.84 16.42 16.88
N ILE A 34 16.09 17.30 16.21
CA ILE A 34 15.94 18.70 16.59
C ILE A 34 15.25 18.84 17.97
N GLU A 35 14.17 18.11 18.23
CA GLU A 35 13.50 18.12 19.54
C GLU A 35 14.42 17.59 20.65
N LYS A 36 15.30 16.64 20.33
CA LYS A 36 16.34 16.16 21.26
C LYS A 36 17.37 17.25 21.58
N LEU A 37 17.83 17.99 20.56
CA LEU A 37 18.80 19.10 20.74
C LEU A 37 18.20 20.29 21.52
N LYS A 38 16.89 20.53 21.44
CA LYS A 38 16.20 21.53 22.27
C LYS A 38 16.29 21.24 23.77
N ALA A 39 16.29 19.97 24.17
CA ALA A 39 16.38 19.57 25.57
C ALA A 39 17.77 19.83 26.19
N GLU A 40 18.81 20.05 25.37
CA GLU A 40 20.20 20.20 25.80
C GLU A 40 20.65 21.68 25.97
N GLY A 41 19.76 22.65 25.69
CA GLY A 41 19.87 24.05 26.13
C GLY A 41 21.14 24.81 25.74
N THR A 42 21.23 25.28 24.48
CA THR A 42 22.32 26.18 24.01
C THR A 42 21.83 27.19 22.97
N GLU A 43 22.64 28.21 22.63
CA GLU A 43 22.43 29.26 21.62
C GLU A 43 22.06 28.75 20.20
N ALA A 44 22.17 27.43 19.96
CA ALA A 44 21.64 26.73 18.80
C ALA A 44 20.09 26.71 18.76
N THR A 45 19.40 26.89 19.89
CA THR A 45 17.94 26.79 20.02
C THR A 45 17.19 27.81 19.15
N ASP A 46 17.69 29.04 18.99
CA ASP A 46 17.01 30.07 18.19
C ASP A 46 17.11 29.80 16.68
N LYS A 47 18.28 29.37 16.19
CA LYS A 47 18.44 28.95 14.78
C LYS A 47 17.66 27.68 14.48
N VAL A 48 17.61 26.76 15.43
CA VAL A 48 16.85 25.51 15.33
C VAL A 48 15.34 25.79 15.32
N ASN A 49 14.85 26.71 16.16
CA ASN A 49 13.45 27.15 16.15
C ASN A 49 13.08 27.87 14.84
N GLN A 50 14.00 28.66 14.29
CA GLN A 50 13.81 29.29 12.98
C GLN A 50 13.71 28.24 11.88
N TRP A 51 14.61 27.24 11.86
CA TRP A 51 14.57 26.16 10.88
C TRP A 51 13.31 25.31 10.97
N LEU A 52 12.80 25.05 12.18
CA LEU A 52 11.52 24.37 12.36
C LEU A 52 10.35 25.20 11.83
N SER A 53 10.33 26.51 12.10
CA SER A 53 9.30 27.41 11.60
C SER A 53 9.33 27.47 10.07
N ASP A 54 10.52 27.52 9.47
CA ASP A 54 10.70 27.51 8.02
C ASP A 54 10.24 26.17 7.41
N LEU A 55 10.45 25.07 8.12
CA LEU A 55 10.03 23.74 7.68
C LEU A 55 8.52 23.50 7.83
N GLU A 56 7.89 23.97 8.91
CA GLU A 56 6.43 23.99 9.07
C GLU A 56 5.77 24.91 8.03
N LEU A 57 6.41 26.04 7.70
CA LEU A 57 5.96 26.92 6.65
C LEU A 57 6.04 26.25 5.28
N LEU A 58 7.10 25.49 4.99
CA LEU A 58 7.23 24.71 3.77
C LEU A 58 6.18 23.59 3.68
N ASP A 59 5.89 22.89 4.77
CA ASP A 59 4.85 21.85 4.86
C ASP A 59 3.46 22.46 4.61
N SER A 60 3.18 23.61 5.24
CA SER A 60 1.95 24.37 5.06
C SER A 60 1.79 24.91 3.63
N GLN A 61 2.86 25.44 3.04
CA GLN A 61 2.86 25.92 1.66
C GLN A 61 2.69 24.76 0.66
N ALA A 62 3.33 23.62 0.90
CA ALA A 62 3.16 22.43 0.09
C ALA A 62 1.70 21.91 0.16
N ALA A 63 1.12 21.87 1.37
CA ALA A 63 -0.28 21.50 1.57
C ALA A 63 -1.24 22.47 0.85
N ALA A 64 -1.01 23.78 0.96
CA ALA A 64 -1.82 24.79 0.29
C ALA A 64 -1.70 24.73 -1.25
N ILE A 65 -0.51 24.43 -1.78
CA ILE A 65 -0.31 24.20 -3.22
C ILE A 65 -1.06 22.95 -3.68
N ILE A 66 -1.00 21.85 -2.91
CA ILE A 66 -1.76 20.64 -3.19
C ILE A 66 -3.26 20.94 -3.18
N GLU A 67 -3.76 21.67 -2.18
CA GLU A 67 -5.18 22.05 -2.07
C GLU A 67 -5.64 22.94 -3.25
N ASP A 68 -4.87 23.97 -3.62
CA ASP A 68 -5.16 24.86 -4.75
C ASP A 68 -5.17 24.10 -6.08
N LEU A 69 -4.24 23.17 -6.28
CA LEU A 69 -4.19 22.31 -7.46
C LEU A 69 -5.39 21.35 -7.51
N THR A 70 -5.83 20.82 -6.37
CA THR A 70 -7.01 19.94 -6.31
C THR A 70 -8.32 20.67 -6.58
N THR A 71 -8.43 21.94 -6.16
CA THR A 71 -9.66 22.75 -6.33
C THR A 71 -9.79 23.41 -7.69
N ARG A 72 -8.69 23.90 -8.30
CA ARG A 72 -8.76 24.61 -9.61
C ARG A 72 -8.99 23.69 -10.80
N HIS A 73 -8.56 22.43 -10.74
CA HIS A 73 -8.62 21.52 -11.86
C HIS A 73 -9.87 20.61 -11.88
N SER A 74 -10.79 20.73 -10.91
CA SER A 74 -11.90 19.77 -10.75
C SER A 74 -11.41 18.34 -10.89
N VAL A 75 -10.31 18.01 -10.20
CA VAL A 75 -9.78 16.65 -10.11
C VAL A 75 -10.38 16.04 -8.85
N PRO A 76 -11.57 15.41 -8.91
CA PRO A 76 -12.01 14.57 -7.82
C PRO A 76 -10.94 13.50 -7.68
N PHE A 77 -10.22 13.53 -6.55
CA PHE A 77 -9.52 12.37 -6.01
C PHE A 77 -8.81 11.50 -7.05
N LEU A 78 -7.63 11.92 -7.50
CA LEU A 78 -6.79 11.15 -8.44
C LEU A 78 -5.41 10.87 -7.84
N ILE A 79 -5.35 10.60 -6.53
CA ILE A 79 -4.36 9.64 -6.02
C ILE A 79 -4.94 8.25 -6.28
N ASP A 80 -5.13 7.94 -7.56
CA ASP A 80 -5.59 6.62 -7.98
C ASP A 80 -4.45 5.64 -7.77
N ASN A 81 -4.59 4.84 -6.72
CA ASN A 81 -3.90 3.58 -6.48
C ASN A 81 -2.37 3.63 -6.60
N ILE A 82 -1.70 4.01 -5.50
CA ILE A 82 -0.28 3.66 -5.37
C ILE A 82 -0.19 2.13 -5.37
N LYS A 83 0.34 1.57 -6.46
CA LYS A 83 0.53 0.13 -6.63
C LYS A 83 1.97 -0.25 -6.33
N ILE A 84 2.16 -1.25 -5.49
CA ILE A 84 3.48 -1.80 -5.15
C ILE A 84 3.50 -3.30 -5.50
N GLY A 85 4.54 -3.72 -6.21
CA GLY A 85 4.67 -5.06 -6.78
C GLY A 85 4.35 -5.09 -8.29
N PRO A 86 3.92 -6.24 -8.84
CA PRO A 86 3.67 -7.49 -8.14
C PRO A 86 4.96 -8.29 -7.92
N TRP A 87 4.97 -9.17 -6.92
CA TRP A 87 6.00 -10.20 -6.73
C TRP A 87 5.48 -11.53 -7.25
N GLY A 88 6.38 -12.39 -7.75
CA GLY A 88 6.03 -13.70 -8.29
C GLY A 88 6.21 -13.83 -9.80
N GLY A 89 5.42 -14.71 -10.40
CA GLY A 89 5.50 -15.10 -11.80
C GLY A 89 4.39 -14.55 -12.70
N LEU A 90 4.41 -15.00 -13.95
CA LEU A 90 3.35 -14.74 -14.92
C LEU A 90 2.25 -15.79 -14.79
N GLY A 91 1.00 -15.38 -14.94
CA GLY A 91 -0.18 -16.23 -15.06
C GLY A 91 -0.98 -15.90 -16.34
N ALA A 92 -2.00 -16.67 -16.66
CA ALA A 92 -2.84 -16.41 -17.84
C ALA A 92 -3.95 -15.38 -17.59
N TYR A 93 -4.33 -15.13 -16.34
CA TYR A 93 -5.35 -14.16 -15.96
C TYR A 93 -4.78 -13.05 -15.08
N SER A 94 -5.22 -11.82 -15.31
CA SER A 94 -4.94 -10.69 -14.41
C SER A 94 -6.15 -10.39 -13.53
N SER A 95 -5.86 -9.99 -12.29
CA SER A 95 -6.84 -9.48 -11.34
C SER A 95 -6.39 -8.12 -10.81
N ASP A 96 -7.36 -7.24 -10.58
CA ASP A 96 -7.16 -5.93 -9.98
C ASP A 96 -8.42 -5.60 -9.18
N ILE A 97 -8.31 -5.71 -7.86
CA ILE A 97 -9.44 -5.76 -6.94
C ILE A 97 -9.21 -4.77 -5.83
N GLY A 98 -10.26 -4.07 -5.43
CA GLY A 98 -10.16 -3.01 -4.43
C GLY A 98 -9.65 -1.71 -5.06
N ARG A 99 -10.17 -0.61 -4.55
CA ARG A 99 -9.87 0.74 -5.02
C ARG A 99 -10.02 1.72 -3.86
N PRO A 100 -9.55 2.97 -3.98
CA PRO A 100 -9.75 3.95 -2.94
C PRO A 100 -11.26 4.14 -2.72
N GLY A 101 -11.66 4.30 -1.46
CA GLY A 101 -13.08 4.33 -1.07
C GLY A 101 -13.71 2.96 -0.79
N THR A 102 -13.00 1.85 -1.06
CA THR A 102 -13.42 0.52 -0.57
C THR A 102 -12.78 0.19 0.77
N GLN A 103 -13.44 -0.64 1.57
CA GLN A 103 -12.91 -1.15 2.83
C GLN A 103 -12.92 -2.68 2.82
N ILE A 104 -11.74 -3.29 2.84
CA ILE A 104 -11.59 -4.73 3.04
C ILE A 104 -12.16 -5.08 4.42
N THR A 105 -12.96 -6.14 4.48
CA THR A 105 -13.57 -6.67 5.71
C THR A 105 -13.18 -8.11 5.98
N ARG A 106 -12.80 -8.88 4.95
CA ARG A 106 -12.39 -10.28 5.09
C ARG A 106 -11.31 -10.61 4.07
N VAL A 107 -10.36 -11.43 4.50
CA VAL A 107 -9.39 -12.08 3.63
C VAL A 107 -9.49 -13.59 3.84
N GLY A 108 -9.58 -14.33 2.74
CA GLY A 108 -9.50 -15.78 2.69
C GLY A 108 -8.35 -16.19 1.77
N LEU A 109 -7.54 -17.14 2.23
CA LEU A 109 -6.46 -17.74 1.47
C LEU A 109 -6.69 -19.25 1.43
N HIS A 110 -6.69 -19.83 0.24
CA HIS A 110 -6.54 -21.27 0.13
C HIS A 110 -5.08 -21.60 -0.13
N THR A 111 -4.48 -22.43 0.72
CA THR A 111 -3.05 -22.76 0.59
C THR A 111 -2.75 -24.24 0.78
N GLY A 112 -1.73 -24.72 0.07
CA GLY A 112 -1.01 -25.96 0.33
C GLY A 112 0.49 -25.68 0.27
N ASP A 113 1.20 -26.32 -0.66
CA ASP A 113 2.60 -25.96 -0.98
C ASP A 113 2.70 -24.56 -1.62
N VAL A 114 1.62 -24.10 -2.26
CA VAL A 114 1.47 -22.76 -2.85
C VAL A 114 0.15 -22.11 -2.41
N VAL A 115 -0.02 -20.83 -2.71
CA VAL A 115 -1.29 -20.13 -2.57
C VAL A 115 -2.17 -20.47 -3.78
N ASP A 116 -3.16 -21.35 -3.56
CA ASP A 116 -4.11 -21.77 -4.58
C ASP A 116 -5.06 -20.64 -4.98
N SER A 117 -5.60 -19.92 -4.00
CA SER A 117 -6.51 -18.80 -4.27
C SER A 117 -6.52 -17.75 -3.17
N LEU A 118 -6.89 -16.53 -3.58
CA LEU A 118 -7.12 -15.37 -2.73
C LEU A 118 -8.59 -14.95 -2.87
N GLU A 119 -9.29 -14.83 -1.74
CA GLU A 119 -10.63 -14.31 -1.65
C GLU A 119 -10.65 -13.05 -0.77
N ILE A 120 -11.25 -11.98 -1.26
CA ILE A 120 -11.37 -10.72 -0.54
C ILE A 120 -12.82 -10.30 -0.50
N SER A 121 -13.32 -10.01 0.70
CA SER A 121 -14.58 -9.28 0.88
C SER A 121 -14.31 -7.83 1.23
N TYR A 122 -15.06 -6.92 0.64
CA TYR A 122 -14.96 -5.50 0.90
C TYR A 122 -16.33 -4.81 0.81
N VAL A 123 -16.46 -3.69 1.52
CA VAL A 123 -17.56 -2.75 1.37
C VAL A 123 -17.19 -1.72 0.31
N ASP A 124 -18.05 -1.54 -0.69
CA ASP A 124 -17.84 -0.57 -1.76
C ASP A 124 -18.42 0.82 -1.46
N ASP A 125 -18.30 1.74 -2.42
CA ASP A 125 -18.78 3.12 -2.34
C ASP A 125 -20.31 3.24 -2.20
N ARG A 126 -21.05 2.15 -2.46
CA ARG A 126 -22.50 2.06 -2.30
C ARG A 126 -22.90 1.39 -0.99
N ASN A 127 -21.92 1.12 -0.12
CA ASN A 127 -22.09 0.41 1.14
C ASN A 127 -22.62 -1.03 0.93
N GLU A 128 -22.29 -1.64 -0.20
CA GLU A 128 -22.60 -3.04 -0.51
C GLU A 128 -21.40 -3.93 -0.22
N VAL A 129 -21.63 -5.10 0.38
CA VAL A 129 -20.58 -6.10 0.58
C VAL A 129 -20.40 -6.87 -0.72
N LYS A 130 -19.17 -6.88 -1.23
CA LYS A 130 -18.76 -7.64 -2.41
C LYS A 130 -17.66 -8.60 -2.03
N THR A 131 -17.67 -9.77 -2.67
CA THR A 131 -16.62 -10.77 -2.55
C THR A 131 -16.05 -11.07 -3.91
N TYR A 132 -14.73 -11.12 -3.99
CA TYR A 132 -14.00 -11.50 -5.19
C TYR A 132 -13.03 -12.63 -4.86
N LYS A 133 -12.86 -13.58 -5.79
CA LYS A 133 -11.89 -14.67 -5.70
C LYS A 133 -11.03 -14.75 -6.96
N ALA A 134 -9.71 -14.84 -6.80
CA ALA A 134 -8.74 -15.19 -7.83
C ALA A 134 -8.05 -16.51 -7.49
N GLY A 135 -7.61 -17.25 -8.50
CA GLY A 135 -6.93 -18.54 -8.36
C GLY A 135 -7.86 -19.76 -8.47
N GLY A 136 -7.34 -20.92 -8.09
CA GLY A 136 -8.01 -22.22 -8.23
C GLY A 136 -8.92 -22.61 -7.08
N SER A 137 -9.24 -23.90 -7.01
CA SER A 137 -10.12 -24.50 -6.00
C SER A 137 -9.40 -25.48 -5.07
N GLY A 138 -8.07 -25.54 -5.12
CA GLY A 138 -7.24 -26.34 -4.20
C GLY A 138 -7.04 -25.65 -2.84
N GLY A 139 -6.13 -26.20 -2.05
CA GLY A 139 -5.70 -25.64 -0.77
C GLY A 139 -6.71 -25.73 0.38
N GLU A 140 -6.19 -25.66 1.61
CA GLU A 140 -6.97 -25.48 2.82
C GLU A 140 -7.27 -23.99 3.05
N LEU A 141 -8.50 -23.67 3.47
CA LEU A 141 -8.92 -22.29 3.72
C LEU A 141 -8.38 -21.79 5.06
N HIS A 142 -7.64 -20.69 5.00
CA HIS A 142 -7.30 -19.83 6.13
C HIS A 142 -7.95 -18.47 5.93
N GLU A 143 -8.70 -17.99 6.92
CA GLU A 143 -9.42 -16.73 6.79
C GLU A 143 -9.37 -15.91 8.07
N PHE A 144 -9.48 -14.59 7.89
CA PHE A 144 -9.67 -13.65 8.99
C PHE A 144 -10.60 -12.52 8.56
N GLU A 145 -11.32 -11.98 9.54
CA GLU A 145 -12.16 -10.80 9.42
C GLU A 145 -11.47 -9.62 10.11
N LEU A 146 -11.65 -8.43 9.56
CA LEU A 146 -11.13 -7.20 10.13
C LEU A 146 -12.19 -6.56 11.03
N GLU A 147 -11.79 -6.21 12.25
CA GLU A 147 -12.64 -5.50 13.18
C GLU A 147 -12.99 -4.08 12.71
N ARG A 148 -13.94 -3.44 13.39
CA ARG A 148 -14.32 -2.06 13.08
C ARG A 148 -13.14 -1.12 13.31
N GLY A 149 -12.63 -0.52 12.23
CA GLY A 149 -11.48 0.39 12.27
C GLY A 149 -10.13 -0.33 12.15
N GLU A 150 -10.14 -1.66 12.04
CA GLU A 150 -8.97 -2.43 11.64
C GLU A 150 -8.79 -2.35 10.12
N TYR A 151 -7.54 -2.28 9.69
CA TYR A 151 -7.14 -2.28 8.30
C TYR A 151 -5.76 -2.93 8.13
N ILE A 152 -5.55 -3.48 6.94
CA ILE A 152 -4.29 -4.09 6.57
C ILE A 152 -3.26 -2.97 6.31
N ASN A 153 -2.14 -3.03 7.01
CA ASN A 153 -1.00 -2.12 6.86
C ASN A 153 0.31 -2.87 6.54
N GLY A 154 0.22 -4.15 6.21
CA GLY A 154 1.35 -4.88 5.67
C GLY A 154 0.96 -6.15 4.94
N MET A 155 1.78 -6.52 3.97
CA MET A 155 1.72 -7.81 3.28
C MET A 155 3.14 -8.37 3.19
N PHE A 156 3.30 -9.66 3.43
CA PHE A 156 4.59 -10.35 3.34
C PHE A 156 4.39 -11.78 2.87
N GLY A 157 5.43 -12.40 2.36
CA GLY A 157 5.32 -13.76 1.82
C GLY A 157 6.57 -14.19 1.08
N SER A 158 6.44 -15.26 0.31
CA SER A 158 7.48 -15.75 -0.60
C SER A 158 6.90 -16.25 -1.91
N PHE A 159 7.74 -16.35 -2.93
CA PHE A 159 7.43 -17.00 -4.20
C PHE A 159 8.57 -17.92 -4.63
N ASN A 160 8.23 -18.95 -5.40
CA ASN A 160 9.19 -19.93 -5.90
C ASN A 160 8.69 -20.60 -7.18
N ASP A 161 9.57 -21.33 -7.87
CA ASP A 161 9.17 -22.28 -8.89
C ASP A 161 8.41 -23.45 -8.27
N TYR A 162 7.21 -23.70 -8.77
CA TYR A 162 6.38 -24.83 -8.42
C TYR A 162 6.00 -25.59 -9.70
N TYR A 163 6.73 -26.67 -9.98
CA TYR A 163 6.58 -27.49 -11.19
C TYR A 163 6.72 -26.70 -12.51
N GLY A 164 7.67 -25.76 -12.57
CA GLY A 164 7.95 -24.95 -13.77
C GLY A 164 7.08 -23.70 -13.91
N GLU A 165 6.24 -23.40 -12.92
CA GLU A 165 5.44 -22.18 -12.81
C GLU A 165 5.89 -21.40 -11.57
N VAL A 166 6.24 -20.12 -11.71
CA VAL A 166 6.56 -19.29 -10.54
C VAL A 166 5.25 -18.84 -9.88
N CYS A 167 5.09 -19.20 -8.61
CA CYS A 167 3.88 -18.94 -7.83
C CYS A 167 4.19 -18.36 -6.46
N ILE A 168 3.21 -17.67 -5.88
CA ILE A 168 3.24 -17.30 -4.46
C ILE A 168 3.15 -18.59 -3.64
N THR A 169 4.15 -18.85 -2.81
CA THR A 169 4.27 -20.06 -2.01
C THR A 169 3.80 -19.85 -0.58
N GLU A 170 3.99 -18.63 -0.06
CA GLU A 170 3.59 -18.22 1.28
C GLU A 170 3.04 -16.80 1.23
N LEU A 171 1.96 -16.52 1.97
CA LEU A 171 1.38 -15.18 2.03
C LEU A 171 0.79 -14.89 3.41
N GLY A 172 1.06 -13.68 3.91
CA GLY A 172 0.57 -13.18 5.19
C GLY A 172 0.34 -11.68 5.20
N PHE A 173 -0.40 -11.23 6.20
CA PHE A 173 -0.85 -9.85 6.34
C PHE A 173 -0.61 -9.33 7.76
N LYS A 174 -0.37 -8.02 7.85
CA LYS A 174 -0.29 -7.27 9.12
C LYS A 174 -1.39 -6.23 9.19
N THR A 175 -1.92 -5.98 10.39
CA THR A 175 -2.94 -4.96 10.61
C THR A 175 -2.46 -3.83 11.51
N ASN A 176 -3.16 -2.69 11.47
CA ASN A 176 -2.88 -1.54 12.34
C ASN A 176 -3.11 -1.81 13.83
N LEU A 177 -3.79 -2.90 14.19
CA LEU A 177 -3.96 -3.33 15.57
C LEU A 177 -2.80 -4.21 16.05
N GLY A 178 -1.80 -4.46 15.21
CA GLY A 178 -0.63 -5.28 15.53
C GLY A 178 -0.86 -6.78 15.38
N ASN A 179 -1.94 -7.19 14.71
CA ASN A 179 -2.20 -8.58 14.40
C ASN A 179 -1.40 -9.01 13.16
N ASP A 180 -0.82 -10.20 13.25
CA ASP A 180 -0.17 -10.90 12.13
C ASP A 180 -1.03 -12.11 11.74
N HIS A 181 -1.41 -12.21 10.47
CA HIS A 181 -2.15 -13.33 9.91
C HIS A 181 -1.27 -14.07 8.91
N GLY A 182 -0.83 -15.29 9.25
CA GLY A 182 0.06 -16.10 8.44
C GLY A 182 1.55 -16.00 8.84
N PRO A 183 2.48 -16.29 7.92
CA PRO A 183 2.22 -16.61 6.53
C PRO A 183 1.55 -17.99 6.39
N PHE A 184 0.66 -18.12 5.42
CA PHE A 184 0.00 -19.39 5.07
C PHE A 184 0.58 -19.93 3.77
N GLY A 185 0.70 -21.24 3.66
CA GLY A 185 1.47 -21.93 2.62
C GLY A 185 2.62 -22.74 3.21
N GLY A 186 3.56 -23.18 2.37
CA GLY A 186 4.71 -23.97 2.84
C GLY A 186 5.83 -24.23 1.84
N GLY A 187 5.74 -23.69 0.62
CA GLY A 187 6.74 -23.91 -0.43
C GLY A 187 8.03 -23.10 -0.28
N GLY A 188 8.05 -22.11 0.62
CA GLY A 188 9.19 -21.20 0.84
C GLY A 188 9.66 -20.50 -0.44
N GLY A 189 10.89 -19.98 -0.45
CA GLY A 189 11.50 -19.37 -1.64
C GLY A 189 12.02 -17.96 -1.39
N GLU A 190 11.95 -17.10 -2.42
CA GLU A 190 12.36 -15.71 -2.32
C GLU A 190 11.29 -14.89 -1.60
N GLY A 191 11.69 -14.26 -0.48
CA GLY A 191 10.78 -13.50 0.37
C GLY A 191 10.53 -12.08 -0.12
N PHE A 192 9.33 -11.57 0.10
CA PHE A 192 8.96 -10.17 -0.09
C PHE A 192 8.20 -9.64 1.13
N SER A 193 8.25 -8.31 1.33
CA SER A 193 7.52 -7.63 2.40
C SER A 193 7.22 -6.19 2.03
N VAL A 194 6.02 -5.74 2.39
CA VAL A 194 5.50 -4.39 2.14
C VAL A 194 4.96 -3.82 3.45
N PRO A 195 5.78 -3.14 4.26
CA PRO A 195 5.28 -2.39 5.41
C PRO A 195 4.67 -1.07 4.95
N VAL A 196 3.44 -0.75 5.38
CA VAL A 196 2.76 0.51 5.09
C VAL A 196 2.75 1.36 6.36
N VAL A 197 3.63 2.36 6.40
CA VAL A 197 3.78 3.26 7.57
C VAL A 197 2.74 4.38 7.58
N ALA A 198 2.30 4.83 6.39
CA ALA A 198 1.28 5.85 6.22
C ALA A 198 0.26 5.39 5.17
N GLY A 199 -1.01 5.34 5.55
CA GLY A 199 -2.09 4.80 4.73
C GLY A 199 -2.47 3.37 5.06
N ARG A 200 -3.16 2.71 4.14
CA ARG A 200 -3.63 1.34 4.26
C ARG A 200 -3.70 0.64 2.91
N ILE A 201 -3.67 -0.69 2.94
CA ILE A 201 -3.94 -1.52 1.77
C ILE A 201 -5.44 -1.53 1.53
N VAL A 202 -5.86 -1.14 0.32
CA VAL A 202 -7.28 -1.09 -0.09
C VAL A 202 -7.62 -2.09 -1.19
N GLY A 203 -6.62 -2.79 -1.72
CA GLY A 203 -6.81 -3.72 -2.81
C GLY A 203 -5.56 -4.52 -3.13
N PHE A 204 -5.76 -5.52 -3.98
CA PHE A 204 -4.73 -6.43 -4.46
C PHE A 204 -4.83 -6.55 -5.97
N PHE A 205 -3.68 -6.67 -6.62
CA PHE A 205 -3.59 -6.92 -8.05
C PHE A 205 -2.51 -7.94 -8.34
N GLY A 206 -2.56 -8.58 -9.49
CA GLY A 206 -1.56 -9.57 -9.88
C GLY A 206 -2.10 -10.55 -10.89
N GLU A 207 -1.35 -11.63 -11.10
CA GLU A 207 -1.66 -12.66 -12.07
C GLU A 207 -1.94 -14.00 -11.39
N TYR A 208 -2.83 -14.79 -11.99
CA TYR A 208 -3.24 -16.09 -11.47
C TYR A 208 -3.65 -17.02 -12.60
N ASP A 209 -3.62 -18.31 -12.29
CA ASP A 209 -4.21 -19.41 -13.05
C ASP A 209 -4.92 -20.36 -12.08
N ARG A 210 -4.42 -21.59 -11.98
CA ARG A 210 -4.79 -22.55 -10.94
C ARG A 210 -4.22 -22.18 -9.55
N TYR A 211 -3.19 -21.33 -9.52
CA TYR A 211 -2.54 -20.78 -8.34
C TYR A 211 -2.44 -19.26 -8.46
N ILE A 212 -2.12 -18.58 -7.37
CA ILE A 212 -1.72 -17.17 -7.42
C ILE A 212 -0.26 -17.12 -7.92
N ASN A 213 -0.07 -16.64 -9.15
CA ASN A 213 1.26 -16.55 -9.76
C ASN A 213 2.00 -15.32 -9.24
N SER A 214 1.33 -14.18 -9.17
CA SER A 214 1.89 -12.96 -8.61
C SER A 214 0.87 -12.13 -7.85
N ILE A 215 1.37 -11.33 -6.90
CA ILE A 215 0.54 -10.45 -6.06
C ILE A 215 1.24 -9.12 -5.79
N GLY A 216 0.46 -8.06 -5.81
CA GLY A 216 0.83 -6.70 -5.45
C GLY A 216 -0.33 -6.02 -4.72
N VAL A 217 -0.07 -4.84 -4.17
CA VAL A 217 -1.03 -4.11 -3.32
C VAL A 217 -1.33 -2.73 -3.84
N SER A 218 -2.59 -2.33 -3.75
CA SER A 218 -3.06 -0.96 -3.98
C SER A 218 -3.21 -0.25 -2.64
N LEU A 219 -2.59 0.90 -2.49
CA LEU A 219 -2.61 1.71 -1.27
C LEU A 219 -3.53 2.92 -1.41
N ALA A 220 -4.13 3.32 -0.29
CA ALA A 220 -4.76 4.62 -0.13
C ALA A 220 -4.18 5.31 1.11
N LEU A 221 -4.08 6.65 1.05
CA LEU A 221 -3.81 7.46 2.23
C LEU A 221 -5.04 7.43 3.16
N ASN A 222 -4.78 7.51 4.46
CA ASN A 222 -5.82 7.55 5.50
C ASN A 222 -6.40 8.96 5.64
#